data_AF-A0A7I7QZY6-F1
#
_entry.id   AF-A0A7I7QZY6-F1
#
_cell.length_a   1.000
_cell.length_b   1.000
_cell.length_c   1.000
_cell.angle_alpha   90.00
_cell.angle_beta   90.00
_cell.angle_gamma   90.00
#
_symmetry.space_group_name_H-M   'P 1'
#
loop_
_entity.id
_entity.type
_entity.pdbx_description
1 polymer ?
#
loop_
_entity_poly.entity_id
_entity_poly.type
_entity_poly.pdbx_seq_one_letter_code
_entity_poly.pdbx_strand_id
1 'polypeptide(L)'
;MSKWFLRGLVFAALMVVIRLIQGVLINAFEAQANLISLVLVILFAIGVYVWGRSDGREDAKAHADPDRRDDLAMTWLGAGLAAGLLGGFVAWVIGQFDKALYVSSFFNELTSFAAFTALLVFVVAVAAVALGRRAVDKEYEKHPERRPVPAAAAQSQPETDVFATVGAPAAVAEETGAVQTEAVAAPAADATLAGPSAGFTTEEFPADADVTTEFPVIEDTGVAESQSDDSAK
;
A
#
# COMPACT_ATOMS: atom_id res chain seq x y z
N MET A 1 -3.43 -15.77 -5.39
CA MET A 1 -2.24 -16.04 -4.55
C MET A 1 -0.92 -16.09 -5.33
N SER A 2 -0.87 -16.42 -6.63
CA SER A 2 0.40 -16.57 -7.38
C SER A 2 1.13 -15.28 -7.78
N LYS A 3 0.44 -14.12 -7.79
CA LYS A 3 1.00 -12.88 -8.36
C LYS A 3 2.23 -12.33 -7.59
N TRP A 4 2.24 -12.43 -6.26
CA TRP A 4 3.37 -11.97 -5.44
C TRP A 4 4.56 -12.94 -5.52
N PHE A 5 4.28 -14.25 -5.50
CA PHE A 5 5.32 -15.28 -5.60
C PHE A 5 6.02 -15.24 -6.95
N LEU A 6 5.28 -15.04 -8.06
CA LEU A 6 5.87 -14.94 -9.39
C LEU A 6 6.84 -13.76 -9.50
N ARG A 7 6.50 -12.60 -8.93
CA ARG A 7 7.38 -11.43 -8.88
C ARG A 7 8.65 -11.74 -8.08
N GLY A 8 8.48 -12.30 -6.89
CA GLY A 8 9.60 -12.73 -6.05
C GLY A 8 10.51 -13.73 -6.76
N LEU A 9 9.94 -14.68 -7.50
CA LEU A 9 10.69 -15.67 -8.28
C LEU A 9 11.47 -15.04 -9.43
N VAL A 10 10.88 -14.10 -10.17
CA VAL A 10 11.57 -13.38 -11.25
C VAL A 10 12.75 -12.57 -10.68
N PHE A 11 12.55 -11.87 -9.56
CA PHE A 11 13.64 -11.14 -8.91
C PHE A 11 14.68 -12.06 -8.28
N ALA A 12 14.29 -13.23 -7.76
CA ALA A 12 15.23 -14.25 -7.30
C ALA A 12 16.15 -14.69 -8.44
N ALA A 13 15.57 -15.07 -9.58
CA ALA A 13 16.32 -15.50 -10.75
C ALA A 13 17.24 -14.38 -11.27
N LEU A 14 16.71 -13.16 -11.36
CA LEU A 14 17.49 -11.99 -11.75
C LEU A 14 18.66 -11.74 -10.78
N MET A 15 18.42 -11.85 -9.47
CA MET A 15 19.46 -11.65 -8.45
C MET A 15 20.58 -12.69 -8.58
N VAL A 16 20.22 -13.96 -8.83
CA VAL A 16 21.20 -15.03 -9.08
C VAL A 16 22.05 -14.69 -10.32
N VAL A 17 21.43 -14.32 -11.44
CA VAL A 17 22.15 -13.94 -12.67
C VAL A 17 23.09 -12.76 -12.41
N ILE A 18 22.62 -11.74 -11.70
CA ILE A 18 23.45 -10.57 -11.35
C ILE A 18 24.66 -10.99 -10.52
N ARG A 19 24.50 -11.90 -9.55
CA ARG A 19 25.62 -12.37 -8.75
C ARG A 19 26.63 -13.21 -9.53
N LEU A 20 26.16 -14.03 -10.48
CA LEU A 20 27.05 -14.75 -11.38
C LEU A 20 27.90 -13.78 -12.21
N ILE A 21 27.25 -12.76 -12.81
CA ILE A 21 27.93 -11.70 -13.55
C ILE A 21 28.89 -10.95 -12.64
N GLN A 22 28.46 -10.60 -11.42
CA GLN A 22 29.30 -9.91 -10.44
C GLN A 22 30.56 -10.72 -10.10
N GLY A 23 30.44 -12.02 -9.84
CA GLY A 23 31.58 -12.89 -9.53
C GLY A 23 32.60 -12.92 -10.66
N VAL A 24 32.14 -13.09 -11.91
CA VAL A 24 33.00 -13.12 -13.09
C VAL A 24 33.69 -11.76 -13.31
N LEU A 25 32.94 -10.66 -13.24
CA LEU A 25 33.47 -9.31 -13.49
C LEU A 25 34.45 -8.87 -12.40
N ILE A 26 34.14 -9.13 -11.13
CA ILE A 26 35.03 -8.77 -10.01
C ILE A 26 36.33 -9.58 -10.09
N ASN A 27 36.25 -10.86 -10.45
CA ASN A 27 37.44 -11.69 -10.62
C ASN A 27 38.34 -11.20 -11.78
N ALA A 28 37.76 -10.63 -12.85
CA ALA A 28 38.51 -10.08 -13.97
C ALA A 28 39.03 -8.65 -13.72
N PHE A 29 38.30 -7.83 -12.96
CA PHE A 29 38.55 -6.41 -12.75
C PHE A 29 38.52 -6.02 -11.26
N GLU A 30 39.38 -6.66 -10.47
CA GLU A 30 39.39 -6.51 -9.00
C GLU A 30 39.51 -5.05 -8.53
N ALA A 31 40.33 -4.24 -9.21
CA ALA A 31 40.51 -2.81 -8.91
C ALA A 31 39.20 -1.99 -8.99
N GLN A 32 38.20 -2.48 -9.72
CA GLN A 32 36.91 -1.81 -9.93
C GLN A 32 35.75 -2.52 -9.22
N ALA A 33 36.03 -3.46 -8.31
CA ALA A 33 35.02 -4.30 -7.67
C ALA A 33 33.87 -3.50 -7.04
N ASN A 34 34.19 -2.40 -6.35
CA ASN A 34 33.19 -1.52 -5.74
C ASN A 34 32.27 -0.85 -6.78
N LEU A 35 32.84 -0.40 -7.90
CA LEU A 35 32.08 0.24 -8.97
C LEU A 35 31.18 -0.77 -9.68
N ILE A 36 31.70 -1.97 -9.98
CA ILE A 36 30.93 -3.06 -10.58
C ILE A 36 29.73 -3.42 -9.69
N SER A 37 29.96 -3.61 -8.40
CA SER A 37 28.90 -3.91 -7.42
C SER A 37 27.84 -2.82 -7.39
N LEU A 38 28.24 -1.55 -7.28
CA LEU A 38 27.32 -0.42 -7.27
C LEU A 38 26.47 -0.35 -8.54
N VAL A 39 27.08 -0.50 -9.71
CA VAL A 39 26.36 -0.44 -11.00
C VAL A 39 25.34 -1.58 -11.10
N LEU A 40 25.72 -2.81 -10.74
CA LEU A 40 24.81 -3.96 -10.78
C LEU A 40 23.62 -3.80 -9.82
N VAL A 41 23.87 -3.30 -8.61
CA VAL A 41 22.81 -3.00 -7.64
C VAL A 41 21.87 -1.91 -8.18
N ILE A 42 22.40 -0.86 -8.81
CA ILE A 42 21.59 0.19 -9.44
C ILE A 42 20.75 -0.38 -10.58
N LEU A 43 21.31 -1.21 -11.45
CA LEU A 43 20.57 -1.85 -12.55
C LEU A 43 19.44 -2.75 -12.03
N PHE A 44 19.70 -3.52 -10.99
CA PHE A 44 18.67 -4.30 -10.32
C PHE A 44 17.57 -3.41 -9.74
N ALA A 45 17.94 -2.34 -9.03
CA ALA A 45 17.00 -1.37 -8.48
C ALA A 45 16.16 -0.69 -9.58
N ILE A 46 16.74 -0.38 -10.75
CA ILE A 46 15.99 0.15 -11.90
C ILE A 46 14.94 -0.87 -12.37
N GLY A 47 15.30 -2.15 -12.47
CA GLY A 47 14.35 -3.21 -12.82
C GLY A 47 13.17 -3.29 -11.84
N VAL A 48 13.47 -3.27 -10.53
CA VAL A 48 12.46 -3.21 -9.46
C VAL A 48 11.60 -1.94 -9.60
N TYR A 49 12.22 -0.79 -9.80
CA TYR A 49 11.54 0.49 -9.92
C TYR A 49 10.58 0.53 -11.10
N VAL A 50 11.00 0.09 -12.29
CA VAL A 50 10.16 0.09 -13.49
C VAL A 50 8.92 -0.78 -13.28
N TRP A 51 9.10 -1.97 -12.72
CA TRP A 51 7.97 -2.85 -12.44
C TRP A 51 7.07 -2.28 -11.35
N GLY A 52 7.62 -1.85 -10.20
CA GLY A 52 6.85 -1.23 -9.12
C GLY A 52 6.06 -0.01 -9.58
N ARG A 53 6.65 0.82 -10.44
CA ARG A 53 5.96 1.97 -11.05
C ARG A 53 4.82 1.54 -11.94
N SER A 54 5.01 0.53 -12.80
CA SER A 54 3.93 -0.02 -13.61
C SER A 54 2.80 -0.53 -12.73
N ASP A 55 3.13 -1.24 -11.65
CA ASP A 55 2.16 -1.82 -10.74
C ASP A 55 1.31 -0.76 -10.01
N GLY A 56 1.94 0.31 -9.51
CA GLY A 56 1.22 1.42 -8.89
C GLY A 56 0.35 2.20 -9.87
N ARG A 57 0.74 2.27 -11.15
CA ARG A 57 -0.10 2.90 -12.19
C ARG A 57 -1.33 2.05 -12.51
N GLU A 58 -1.16 0.74 -12.66
CA GLU A 58 -2.28 -0.17 -12.94
C GLU A 58 -3.28 -0.21 -11.78
N ASP A 59 -2.80 -0.22 -10.54
CA ASP A 59 -3.65 -0.14 -9.36
C ASP A 59 -4.44 1.18 -9.29
N ALA A 60 -3.80 2.33 -9.55
CA ALA A 60 -4.50 3.62 -9.56
C ALA A 60 -5.55 3.75 -10.68
N LYS A 61 -5.35 3.06 -11.81
CA LYS A 61 -6.35 3.02 -12.90
C LYS A 61 -7.52 2.10 -12.56
N ALA A 62 -7.26 0.98 -11.89
CA ALA A 62 -8.29 0.03 -11.48
C ALA A 62 -9.15 0.57 -10.32
N HIS A 63 -8.53 1.33 -9.42
CA HIS A 63 -9.15 1.89 -8.23
C HIS A 63 -9.05 3.42 -8.25
N ALA A 64 -10.02 4.07 -8.90
CA ALA A 64 -10.10 5.54 -8.99
C ALA A 64 -10.27 6.20 -7.61
N ASP A 65 -10.87 5.49 -6.66
CA ASP A 65 -10.98 5.90 -5.25
C ASP A 65 -9.71 5.47 -4.47
N PRO A 66 -8.95 6.42 -3.88
CA PRO A 66 -7.73 6.13 -3.13
C PRO A 66 -7.92 5.13 -1.97
N ASP A 67 -9.08 5.14 -1.32
CA ASP A 67 -9.33 4.32 -0.13
C ASP A 67 -9.57 2.84 -0.47
N ARG A 68 -9.77 2.53 -1.75
CA ARG A 68 -10.04 1.18 -2.25
C ARG A 68 -8.83 0.51 -2.92
N ARG A 69 -7.65 1.10 -2.81
CA ARG A 69 -6.42 0.60 -3.46
C ARG A 69 -5.92 -0.68 -2.80
N ASP A 70 -5.29 -1.54 -3.60
CA ASP A 70 -4.72 -2.79 -3.09
C ASP A 70 -3.50 -2.53 -2.18
N ASP A 71 -3.29 -3.41 -1.19
CA ASP A 71 -2.06 -3.40 -0.39
C ASP A 71 -0.89 -4.00 -1.17
N LEU A 72 -0.27 -3.13 -1.97
CA LEU A 72 0.95 -3.45 -2.70
C LEU A 72 2.19 -3.50 -1.80
N ALA A 73 2.16 -2.90 -0.61
CA ALA A 73 3.32 -2.93 0.29
C ALA A 73 3.57 -4.35 0.79
N MET A 74 2.54 -5.04 1.26
CA MET A 74 2.65 -6.44 1.68
C MET A 74 3.06 -7.36 0.52
N THR A 75 2.53 -7.09 -0.67
CA THR A 75 2.87 -7.81 -1.91
C THR A 75 4.36 -7.70 -2.26
N TRP A 76 4.91 -6.49 -2.20
CA TRP A 76 6.32 -6.23 -2.52
C TRP A 76 7.27 -6.67 -1.41
N LEU A 77 6.83 -6.64 -0.14
CA LEU A 77 7.58 -7.21 0.97
C LEU A 77 7.74 -8.72 0.81
N GLY A 78 6.64 -9.44 0.52
CA GLY A 78 6.67 -10.87 0.26
C GLY A 78 7.52 -11.23 -0.96
N ALA A 79 7.44 -10.43 -2.03
CA ALA A 79 8.28 -10.61 -3.21
C ALA A 79 9.78 -10.40 -2.91
N GLY A 80 10.14 -9.36 -2.16
CA GLY A 80 11.51 -9.10 -1.75
C GLY A 80 12.08 -10.21 -0.86
N LEU A 81 11.29 -10.69 0.10
CA LEU A 81 11.68 -11.79 0.98
C LEU A 81 11.87 -13.11 0.21
N ALA A 82 10.95 -13.44 -0.70
CA ALA A 82 11.10 -14.60 -1.58
C ALA A 82 12.34 -14.47 -2.48
N ALA A 83 12.58 -13.27 -3.04
CA ALA A 83 13.75 -13.00 -3.87
C ALA A 83 15.07 -13.17 -3.10
N GLY A 84 15.13 -12.62 -1.88
CA GLY A 84 16.30 -12.70 -1.02
C GLY A 84 16.61 -14.12 -0.57
N LEU A 85 15.61 -14.85 -0.08
CA LEU A 85 15.80 -16.22 0.43
C LEU A 85 16.10 -17.21 -0.70
N LEU A 86 15.29 -17.22 -1.77
CA LEU A 86 15.50 -18.13 -2.90
C LEU A 86 16.79 -17.78 -3.65
N GLY A 87 17.04 -16.49 -3.88
CA GLY A 87 18.25 -16.03 -4.56
C GLY A 87 19.52 -16.35 -3.75
N GLY A 88 19.50 -16.09 -2.44
CA GLY A 88 20.60 -16.42 -1.54
C GLY A 88 20.85 -17.93 -1.45
N PHE A 89 19.79 -18.73 -1.31
CA PHE A 89 19.90 -20.19 -1.30
C PHE A 89 20.49 -20.74 -2.60
N VAL A 90 19.98 -20.30 -3.76
CA VAL A 90 20.46 -20.76 -5.06
C VAL A 90 21.91 -20.32 -5.30
N ALA A 91 22.26 -19.07 -4.99
CA ALA A 91 23.64 -18.59 -5.08
C ALA A 91 24.59 -19.40 -4.20
N TRP A 92 24.15 -19.77 -2.99
CA TRP A 92 24.92 -20.64 -2.11
C TRP A 92 25.16 -22.04 -2.67
N VAL A 93 24.12 -22.66 -3.25
CA VAL A 93 24.25 -23.96 -3.92
C VAL A 93 25.26 -23.88 -5.07
N ILE A 94 25.19 -22.84 -5.90
CA ILE A 94 26.13 -22.65 -7.02
C ILE A 94 27.57 -22.45 -6.51
N GLY A 95 27.74 -21.67 -5.44
CA GLY A 95 29.05 -21.44 -4.82
C GLY A 95 29.73 -22.68 -4.25
N GLN A 96 29.01 -23.80 -4.05
CA GLN A 96 29.64 -25.07 -3.69
C GLN A 96 30.48 -25.66 -4.83
N PHE A 97 30.17 -25.31 -6.07
CA PHE A 97 30.83 -25.83 -7.27
C PHE A 97 31.70 -24.79 -7.97
N ASP A 98 31.40 -23.50 -7.81
CA ASP A 98 32.12 -22.40 -8.46
C ASP A 98 32.81 -21.49 -7.42
N LYS A 99 34.14 -21.55 -7.36
CA LYS A 99 34.96 -20.72 -6.47
C LYS A 99 35.08 -19.27 -6.92
N ALA A 100 34.76 -18.96 -8.18
CA ALA A 100 34.72 -17.58 -8.66
C ALA A 100 33.48 -16.84 -8.11
N LEU A 101 32.49 -17.57 -7.60
CA LEU A 101 31.35 -16.99 -6.92
C LEU A 101 31.75 -16.62 -5.48
N TYR A 102 31.82 -15.31 -5.20
CA TYR A 102 32.08 -14.81 -3.85
C TYR A 102 30.83 -15.00 -2.98
N VAL A 103 30.75 -16.16 -2.32
CA VAL A 103 29.65 -16.53 -1.42
C VAL A 103 30.19 -16.69 0.00
N SER A 104 29.44 -16.20 0.97
CA SER A 104 29.76 -16.36 2.38
C SER A 104 29.25 -17.71 2.94
N SER A 105 29.09 -17.81 4.27
CA SER A 105 28.47 -18.97 4.89
C SER A 105 26.98 -19.07 4.54
N PHE A 106 26.42 -20.29 4.57
CA PHE A 106 25.01 -20.55 4.29
C PHE A 106 24.07 -19.61 5.07
N PHE A 107 24.30 -19.48 6.37
CA PHE A 107 23.48 -18.63 7.23
C PHE A 107 23.59 -17.14 6.88
N ASN A 108 24.77 -16.66 6.47
CA ASN A 108 24.94 -15.27 6.07
C ASN A 108 24.20 -14.93 4.77
N GLU A 109 24.16 -15.86 3.80
CA GLU A 109 23.38 -15.68 2.57
C GLU A 109 21.87 -15.64 2.86
N LEU A 110 21.40 -16.51 3.76
CA LEU A 110 19.98 -16.62 4.08
C LEU A 110 19.47 -15.52 5.04
N THR A 111 20.38 -14.74 5.65
CA THR A 111 20.02 -13.67 6.60
C THR A 111 20.43 -12.31 6.05
N SER A 112 21.72 -11.95 6.09
CA SER A 112 22.23 -10.64 5.70
C SER A 112 21.91 -10.33 4.24
N PHE A 113 22.24 -11.26 3.34
CA PHE A 113 22.02 -11.02 1.91
C PHE A 113 20.54 -11.07 1.55
N ALA A 114 19.79 -12.01 2.14
CA ALA A 114 18.35 -12.07 1.98
C ALA A 114 17.66 -10.80 2.48
N ALA A 115 18.04 -10.29 3.66
CA ALA A 115 17.52 -9.06 4.24
C ALA A 115 17.88 -7.83 3.40
N PHE A 116 19.13 -7.73 2.93
CA PHE A 116 19.56 -6.66 2.02
C PHE A 116 18.72 -6.66 0.74
N THR A 117 18.57 -7.82 0.11
CA THR A 117 17.79 -7.97 -1.13
C THR A 117 16.32 -7.65 -0.88
N ALA A 118 15.74 -8.13 0.23
CA ALA A 118 14.36 -7.86 0.59
C ALA A 118 14.12 -6.36 0.84
N LEU A 119 15.00 -5.70 1.60
CA LEU A 119 14.92 -4.27 1.87
C LEU A 119 15.06 -3.46 0.58
N LEU A 120 16.03 -3.81 -0.27
CA LEU A 120 16.26 -3.11 -1.52
C LEU A 120 15.07 -3.25 -2.47
N VAL A 121 14.52 -4.45 -2.63
CA VAL A 121 13.31 -4.67 -3.44
C VAL A 121 12.13 -3.90 -2.85
N PHE A 122 11.90 -4.02 -1.54
CA PHE A 122 10.76 -3.40 -0.87
C PHE A 122 10.78 -1.88 -0.98
N VAL A 123 11.87 -1.24 -0.57
CA VAL A 123 11.97 0.23 -0.53
C VAL A 123 11.83 0.82 -1.92
N VAL A 124 12.57 0.26 -2.89
CA VAL A 124 12.56 0.77 -4.27
C VAL A 124 11.19 0.55 -4.91
N ALA A 125 10.58 -0.62 -4.71
CA ALA A 125 9.26 -0.91 -5.27
C ALA A 125 8.16 -0.05 -4.66
N VAL A 126 8.11 0.09 -3.33
CA VAL A 126 7.08 0.89 -2.66
C VAL A 126 7.19 2.36 -3.04
N ALA A 127 8.40 2.90 -3.11
CA ALA A 127 8.63 4.26 -3.63
C ALA A 127 8.15 4.38 -5.09
N ALA A 128 8.46 3.41 -5.94
CA ALA A 128 8.03 3.39 -7.34
C ALA A 128 6.50 3.29 -7.48
N VAL A 129 5.84 2.46 -6.68
CA VAL A 129 4.38 2.31 -6.63
C VAL A 129 3.73 3.63 -6.23
N ALA A 130 4.22 4.29 -5.17
CA ALA A 130 3.71 5.58 -4.73
C ALA A 130 3.85 6.65 -5.83
N LEU A 131 5.00 6.70 -6.51
CA LEU A 131 5.23 7.58 -7.65
C LEU A 131 4.38 7.21 -8.88
N GLY A 132 4.03 5.94 -9.05
CA GLY A 132 3.13 5.45 -10.09
C GLY A 132 1.70 5.92 -9.85
N ARG A 133 1.19 5.70 -8.63
CA ARG A 133 -0.14 6.16 -8.18
C ARG A 133 -0.28 7.67 -8.32
N ARG A 134 0.67 8.44 -7.78
CA ARG A 134 0.67 9.91 -7.85
C ARG A 134 0.67 10.45 -9.29
N ALA A 135 1.34 9.77 -10.22
CA ALA A 135 1.38 10.20 -11.62
C ALA A 135 0.00 10.08 -12.29
N VAL A 136 -0.75 9.04 -11.96
CA VAL A 136 -2.13 8.82 -12.45
C VAL A 136 -3.10 9.79 -11.78
N ASP A 137 -2.98 9.99 -10.46
CA ASP A 137 -3.83 10.93 -9.71
C ASP A 137 -3.74 12.35 -10.27
N LYS A 138 -2.52 12.81 -10.53
CA LYS A 138 -2.27 14.12 -11.16
C LYS A 138 -2.79 14.20 -12.60
N GLU A 139 -2.91 13.08 -13.30
CA GLU A 139 -3.51 13.04 -14.64
C GLU A 139 -5.03 13.23 -14.54
N TYR A 140 -5.70 12.58 -13.59
CA TYR A 140 -7.14 12.74 -13.37
C TYR A 140 -7.54 14.12 -12.81
N GLU A 141 -6.65 14.78 -12.06
CA GLU A 141 -6.87 16.17 -11.65
C GLU A 141 -6.87 17.14 -12.84
N LYS A 142 -5.98 16.91 -13.81
CA LYS A 142 -5.85 17.75 -15.01
C LYS A 142 -6.89 17.44 -16.07
N HIS A 143 -7.29 16.17 -16.14
CA HIS A 143 -8.22 15.65 -17.11
C HIS A 143 -9.33 14.86 -16.39
N PRO A 144 -10.27 15.55 -15.71
CA PRO A 144 -11.37 14.90 -15.01
C PRO A 144 -12.20 13.97 -15.90
N GLU A 145 -12.29 14.27 -17.20
CA GLU A 145 -12.97 13.47 -18.22
C GLU A 145 -12.36 12.08 -18.42
N ARG A 146 -11.10 11.88 -18.03
CA ARG A 146 -10.41 10.58 -18.13
C ARG A 146 -10.62 9.69 -16.91
N ARG A 147 -11.23 10.22 -15.84
CA ARG A 147 -11.50 9.45 -14.62
C ARG A 147 -12.54 8.37 -14.94
N PRO A 148 -12.24 7.09 -14.68
CA PRO A 148 -13.24 6.03 -14.83
C PRO A 148 -14.44 6.33 -13.92
N VAL A 149 -15.61 6.61 -14.50
CA VAL A 149 -16.85 6.73 -13.75
C VAL A 149 -17.21 5.34 -13.24
N PRO A 150 -17.44 5.14 -11.92
CA PRO A 150 -17.88 3.85 -11.40
C PRO A 150 -19.13 3.40 -12.16
N ALA A 151 -19.17 2.14 -12.62
CA ALA A 151 -20.33 1.60 -13.34
C ALA A 151 -21.66 1.75 -12.55
N ALA A 152 -21.59 1.88 -11.23
CA ALA A 152 -22.72 2.19 -10.36
C ALA A 152 -23.31 3.60 -10.60
N ALA A 153 -22.49 4.60 -10.92
CA ALA A 153 -22.95 5.96 -11.24
C ALA A 153 -23.52 6.08 -12.67
N ALA A 154 -23.13 5.19 -13.58
CA ALA A 154 -23.69 5.13 -14.94
C ALA A 154 -25.10 4.51 -14.98
N GLN A 155 -25.48 3.72 -13.97
CA GLN A 155 -26.80 3.07 -13.88
C GLN A 155 -27.78 3.77 -12.93
N SER A 156 -27.32 4.75 -12.15
CA SER A 156 -28.14 5.45 -11.14
C SER A 156 -28.45 6.91 -11.48
N GLN A 157 -28.27 7.30 -12.75
CA GLN A 157 -28.81 8.57 -13.27
C GLN A 157 -29.98 8.28 -14.21
N PRO A 158 -31.22 8.04 -13.71
CA PRO A 158 -32.33 8.61 -14.43
C PRO A 158 -32.14 10.13 -14.39
N GLU A 159 -32.21 10.78 -15.55
CA GLU A 159 -32.31 12.24 -15.64
C GLU A 159 -33.62 12.70 -14.99
N THR A 160 -33.69 12.67 -13.65
CA THR A 160 -34.67 13.48 -12.91
C THR A 160 -34.13 14.89 -12.91
N ASP A 161 -34.25 15.54 -14.05
CA ASP A 161 -34.16 16.99 -14.14
C ASP A 161 -35.31 17.56 -13.30
N VAL A 162 -34.97 17.96 -12.08
CA VAL A 162 -35.89 18.55 -11.10
C VAL A 162 -36.53 19.84 -11.65
N PHE A 163 -35.92 20.45 -12.68
CA PHE A 163 -36.43 21.65 -13.35
C PHE A 163 -37.34 21.35 -14.54
N ALA A 164 -37.28 20.15 -15.13
CA ALA A 164 -38.24 19.74 -16.17
C ALA A 164 -39.67 19.58 -15.63
N THR A 165 -39.82 19.27 -14.35
CA THR A 165 -41.14 19.10 -13.70
C THR A 165 -41.83 20.43 -13.39
N VAL A 166 -41.09 21.53 -13.26
CA VAL A 166 -41.66 22.86 -12.92
C VAL A 166 -42.14 23.62 -14.16
N GLY A 167 -41.73 23.19 -15.36
CA GLY A 167 -41.98 23.89 -16.62
C GLY A 167 -43.10 23.33 -17.52
N ALA A 168 -43.79 22.25 -17.13
CA ALA A 168 -44.84 21.68 -17.97
C ALA A 168 -46.15 22.50 -17.83
N PRO A 169 -46.59 23.28 -18.85
CA PRO A 169 -47.95 23.81 -18.86
C PRO A 169 -48.91 22.63 -18.98
N ALA A 170 -49.92 22.59 -18.11
CA ALA A 170 -51.06 21.69 -18.25
C ALA A 170 -51.61 21.80 -19.67
N ALA A 171 -51.46 20.74 -20.46
CA ALA A 171 -52.07 20.63 -21.77
C ALA A 171 -53.58 20.59 -21.58
N VAL A 172 -54.21 21.75 -21.73
CA VAL A 172 -55.66 21.88 -21.87
C VAL A 172 -55.97 21.46 -23.30
N ALA A 173 -56.41 20.21 -23.48
CA ALA A 173 -57.15 19.79 -24.66
C ALA A 173 -58.59 19.55 -24.22
N GLU A 174 -59.48 20.40 -24.72
CA GLU A 174 -60.92 20.39 -24.45
C GLU A 174 -61.55 19.03 -24.76
N GLU A 175 -62.36 18.52 -23.83
CA GLU A 175 -63.58 17.81 -24.20
C GLU A 175 -64.76 18.41 -23.42
N THR A 176 -65.73 18.86 -24.21
CA THR A 176 -66.99 19.51 -23.91
C THR A 176 -67.86 18.80 -22.86
N GLY A 177 -68.50 19.60 -21.98
CA GLY A 177 -69.90 19.37 -21.60
C GLY A 177 -70.21 19.26 -20.10
N ALA A 178 -71.21 20.06 -19.70
CA ALA A 178 -72.07 19.96 -18.51
C ALA A 178 -71.57 20.59 -17.18
N VAL A 179 -72.14 21.77 -16.93
CA VAL A 179 -72.29 22.43 -15.62
C VAL A 179 -73.34 21.71 -14.78
N GLN A 180 -73.07 21.57 -13.48
CA GLN A 180 -73.94 21.38 -12.29
C GLN A 180 -73.26 20.37 -11.33
N THR A 181 -73.18 20.49 -10.00
CA THR A 181 -73.67 21.44 -9.00
C THR A 181 -72.83 21.20 -7.73
N GLU A 182 -72.67 22.26 -6.95
CA GLU A 182 -72.25 22.34 -5.55
C GLU A 182 -72.69 21.13 -4.68
N ALA A 183 -71.76 20.58 -3.89
CA ALA A 183 -71.83 20.52 -2.42
C ALA A 183 -71.10 19.31 -1.77
N VAL A 184 -70.50 19.61 -0.60
CA VAL A 184 -70.32 18.77 0.60
C VAL A 184 -69.05 17.91 0.78
N ALA A 185 -68.47 18.10 1.98
CA ALA A 185 -67.72 17.20 2.84
C ALA A 185 -66.21 17.01 2.64
N ALA A 186 -65.46 17.73 3.49
CA ALA A 186 -64.37 17.13 4.23
C ALA A 186 -64.92 16.11 5.25
N PRO A 187 -64.21 14.99 5.47
CA PRO A 187 -63.84 14.68 6.83
C PRO A 187 -62.37 14.25 6.97
N ALA A 188 -61.86 14.53 8.17
CA ALA A 188 -60.57 14.10 8.68
C ALA A 188 -60.55 12.60 9.00
N ALA A 189 -59.39 11.97 8.82
CA ALA A 189 -58.87 10.86 9.64
C ALA A 189 -57.37 10.69 9.29
N ASP A 190 -56.42 11.01 10.16
CA ASP A 190 -55.95 10.26 11.34
C ASP A 190 -54.67 9.48 11.01
N ALA A 191 -53.52 9.96 11.52
CA ALA A 191 -52.25 9.24 11.56
C ALA A 191 -51.35 9.83 12.66
N THR A 192 -51.72 9.47 13.89
CA THR A 192 -50.88 9.24 15.08
C THR A 192 -49.36 9.25 14.86
N LEU A 193 -48.68 10.27 15.39
CA LEU A 193 -47.25 10.20 15.69
C LEU A 193 -47.05 9.66 17.11
N ALA A 194 -46.80 8.36 17.21
CA ALA A 194 -46.30 7.72 18.41
C ALA A 194 -44.80 8.05 18.58
N GLY A 195 -44.41 8.48 19.78
CA GLY A 195 -43.01 8.68 20.16
C GLY A 195 -42.20 7.38 20.21
N PRO A 196 -40.88 7.50 20.49
CA PRO A 196 -40.54 7.33 21.91
C PRO A 196 -39.62 8.44 22.44
N SER A 197 -39.99 8.91 23.63
CA SER A 197 -39.14 9.56 24.60
C SER A 197 -38.26 8.53 25.31
N ALA A 198 -36.95 8.76 25.33
CA ALA A 198 -36.04 8.39 26.42
C ALA A 198 -34.80 9.26 26.19
N GLY A 199 -34.60 10.35 26.93
CA GLY A 199 -34.20 10.29 28.34
C GLY A 199 -32.70 10.54 28.36
N PHE A 200 -32.30 11.81 28.24
CA PHE A 200 -30.92 12.25 28.46
C PHE A 200 -30.65 12.17 29.96
N THR A 201 -29.93 11.13 30.40
CA THR A 201 -29.42 11.02 31.76
C THR A 201 -27.92 11.28 31.74
N THR A 202 -27.54 12.42 32.31
CA THR A 202 -26.18 12.72 32.75
C THR A 202 -25.79 11.73 33.85
N GLU A 203 -24.81 10.87 33.61
CA GLU A 203 -24.04 10.18 34.66
C GLU A 203 -22.59 10.64 34.47
N GLU A 204 -22.15 11.64 35.21
CA GLU A 204 -21.55 11.59 36.55
C GLU A 204 -20.33 10.65 36.63
N PHE A 205 -19.19 11.30 36.82
CA PHE A 205 -17.85 10.74 36.91
C PHE A 205 -17.58 10.34 38.38
N PRO A 206 -17.27 9.08 38.70
CA PRO A 206 -16.71 8.78 40.01
C PRO A 206 -15.20 8.99 39.99
N ALA A 207 -14.75 9.91 40.84
CA ALA A 207 -13.39 10.00 41.30
C ALA A 207 -13.07 8.86 42.29
N ASP A 208 -11.77 8.53 42.33
CA ASP A 208 -11.03 7.80 43.38
C ASP A 208 -11.04 6.25 43.39
N ALA A 209 -9.90 5.70 42.98
CA ALA A 209 -9.21 4.64 43.73
C ALA A 209 -7.70 4.74 43.48
N ASP A 210 -6.95 4.92 44.57
CA ASP A 210 -5.49 4.88 44.69
C ASP A 210 -4.82 3.82 43.79
N VAL A 211 -3.91 4.27 42.93
CA VAL A 211 -2.79 3.43 42.48
C VAL A 211 -1.51 4.28 42.52
N THR A 212 -0.93 4.39 43.72
CA THR A 212 0.49 4.67 43.88
C THR A 212 1.29 3.55 43.20
N THR A 213 1.78 3.80 41.99
CA THR A 213 2.88 3.01 41.43
C THR A 213 4.12 3.87 41.53
N GLU A 214 4.85 3.70 42.64
CA GLU A 214 6.21 4.21 42.76
C GLU A 214 7.04 3.66 41.59
N PHE A 215 7.59 4.56 40.78
CA PHE A 215 8.61 4.23 39.80
C PHE A 215 9.93 4.02 40.56
N PRO A 216 10.60 2.85 40.49
CA PRO A 216 11.95 2.75 40.98
C PRO A 216 12.87 3.62 40.11
N VAL A 217 13.43 4.66 40.74
CA VAL A 217 14.55 5.44 40.21
C VAL A 217 15.71 4.49 40.00
N ILE A 218 16.15 4.35 38.75
CA ILE A 218 17.43 3.72 38.42
C ILE A 218 18.49 4.73 38.85
N GLU A 219 19.17 4.47 39.96
CA GLU A 219 20.34 5.24 40.37
C GLU A 219 21.46 5.02 39.35
N ASP A 220 21.84 6.11 38.69
CA ASP A 220 23.02 6.24 37.85
C ASP A 220 24.27 6.23 38.76
N THR A 221 24.70 5.05 39.20
CA THR A 221 26.02 4.89 39.80
C THR A 221 27.04 4.68 38.69
N GLY A 222 27.45 5.79 38.09
CA GLY A 222 28.68 5.86 37.33
C GLY A 222 29.87 5.44 38.19
N VAL A 223 30.46 4.30 37.85
CA VAL A 223 31.84 3.96 38.24
C VAL A 223 32.53 3.44 36.99
N ALA A 224 33.20 4.36 36.30
CA ALA A 224 34.27 4.03 35.38
C ALA A 224 35.50 3.62 36.22
N GLU A 225 35.69 2.33 36.46
CA GLU A 225 36.98 1.81 36.89
C GLU A 225 37.89 1.69 35.67
N SER A 226 38.74 2.69 35.47
CA SER A 226 39.98 2.50 34.74
C SER A 226 40.96 1.76 35.65
N GLN A 227 41.42 0.59 35.24
CA GLN A 227 42.66 0.04 35.78
C GLN A 227 43.54 -0.48 34.65
N SER A 228 44.48 0.39 34.27
CA SER A 228 45.77 0.06 33.68
C SER A 228 46.66 -0.62 34.72
N ASP A 229 47.30 -1.73 34.35
CA ASP A 229 48.71 -2.09 34.61
C ASP A 229 48.88 -3.54 34.11
N ASP A 230 49.60 -3.76 33.02
CA ASP A 230 51.05 -3.97 33.01
C ASP A 230 51.53 -4.97 34.07
N SER A 231 51.83 -6.20 33.65
CA SER A 231 53.00 -6.94 34.14
C SER A 231 53.21 -8.23 33.35
N ALA A 232 54.41 -8.30 32.80
CA ALA A 232 55.09 -9.45 32.23
C ALA A 232 54.88 -10.80 32.95
N LYS A 233 54.66 -11.86 32.15
CA LYS A 233 55.52 -13.06 32.08
C LYS A 233 55.09 -13.97 30.94
#